data_AF-A0A2K2VMJ5-F1
#
_entry.id   AF-A0A2K2VMJ5-F1
#
_cell.length_a   1.000
_cell.length_b   1.000
_cell.length_c   1.000
_cell.angle_alpha   90.00
_cell.angle_beta   90.00
_cell.angle_gamma   90.00
#
_symmetry.space_group_name_H-M   'P 1'
#
loop_
_entity.id
_entity.type
_entity.pdbx_description
1 polymer ?
#
loop_
_entity_poly.entity_id
_entity_poly.type
_entity_poly.pdbx_seq_one_letter_code
_entity_poly.pdbx_strand_id
1 'polypeptide(L)'
;MINIQKVSNQILNDGLYNTLLFEIKEKLFSQNITPLMIEELLKKDPSLLCEYKEINRQSELSSIQVKELLVKKSDTSEIAQRKREINENIQVLKNLENFEGDSKNSAYPIWIGSIGVMIIFMAHNIIALFSELYTTHENIVYLFFGVILLLTYFGYIKIKSNHDIKHRIFTATHVKTKKMIEDGLEKGDFSFEEIYIA
;
A
#
# COMPACT_ATOMS: atom_id res chain seq x y z
N MET A 1 -8.40 9.27 -2.10
CA MET A 1 -9.08 9.29 -3.42
C MET A 1 -10.00 8.08 -3.55
N ILE A 2 -11.01 8.01 -2.69
CA ILE A 2 -11.91 6.85 -2.57
C ILE A 2 -13.33 7.38 -2.54
N ASN A 3 -14.22 6.72 -3.29
CA ASN A 3 -15.65 6.95 -3.24
C ASN A 3 -16.26 6.03 -2.17
N ILE A 4 -16.62 6.59 -1.01
CA ILE A 4 -17.17 5.83 0.13
C ILE A 4 -18.46 5.09 -0.27
N GLN A 5 -19.28 5.68 -1.12
CA GLN A 5 -20.51 5.04 -1.62
C GLN A 5 -20.22 3.83 -2.50
N LYS A 6 -19.15 3.89 -3.29
CA LYS A 6 -18.71 2.72 -4.06
C LYS A 6 -18.19 1.64 -3.12
N VAL A 7 -17.36 2.02 -2.14
CA VAL A 7 -16.80 1.08 -1.15
C VAL A 7 -17.90 0.39 -0.35
N SER A 8 -18.92 1.11 0.11
CA SER A 8 -20.04 0.50 0.84
C SER A 8 -20.79 -0.53 0.01
N ASN A 9 -21.02 -0.25 -1.27
CA ASN A 9 -21.64 -1.19 -2.20
C ASN A 9 -20.75 -2.41 -2.48
N GLN A 10 -19.44 -2.22 -2.62
CA GLN A 10 -18.49 -3.34 -2.80
C GLN A 10 -18.46 -4.23 -1.56
N ILE A 11 -18.35 -3.64 -0.36
CA ILE A 11 -18.35 -4.39 0.90
C ILE A 11 -19.62 -5.23 1.06
N LEU A 12 -20.78 -4.68 0.67
CA LEU A 12 -22.05 -5.37 0.82
C LEU A 12 -22.24 -6.51 -0.19
N ASN A 13 -21.80 -6.34 -1.43
CA ASN A 13 -22.21 -7.18 -2.56
C ASN A 13 -21.11 -8.05 -3.16
N ASP A 14 -19.84 -7.72 -2.91
CA ASP A 14 -18.70 -8.45 -3.45
C ASP A 14 -18.12 -9.40 -2.38
N GLY A 15 -18.08 -10.69 -2.72
CA GLY A 15 -17.62 -11.75 -1.81
C GLY A 15 -16.17 -11.61 -1.36
N LEU A 16 -15.36 -10.81 -2.07
CA LEU A 16 -13.99 -10.48 -1.67
C LEU A 16 -13.93 -9.83 -0.27
N TYR A 17 -14.96 -9.06 0.10
CA TYR A 17 -14.99 -8.31 1.35
C TYR A 17 -15.86 -8.96 2.43
N ASN A 18 -16.18 -10.25 2.31
CA ASN A 18 -17.05 -10.95 3.25
C ASN A 18 -16.57 -10.89 4.71
N THR A 19 -15.25 -10.97 4.93
CA THR A 19 -14.67 -10.85 6.28
C THR A 19 -14.95 -9.46 6.87
N LEU A 20 -14.71 -8.42 6.08
CA LEU A 20 -14.99 -7.03 6.48
C LEU A 20 -16.49 -6.80 6.69
N LEU A 21 -17.34 -7.35 5.83
CA LEU A 21 -18.79 -7.30 5.98
C LEU A 21 -19.26 -7.99 7.28
N PHE A 22 -18.65 -9.11 7.64
CA PHE A 22 -18.93 -9.82 8.89
C PHE A 22 -18.57 -8.96 10.11
N GLU A 23 -17.38 -8.38 10.14
CA GLU A 23 -16.98 -7.45 11.21
C GLU A 23 -17.95 -6.26 11.33
N ILE A 24 -18.37 -5.69 10.20
CA ILE A 24 -19.34 -4.58 10.18
C ILE A 24 -20.70 -5.02 10.76
N LYS A 25 -21.17 -6.24 10.46
CA LYS A 25 -22.38 -6.81 11.06
C LYS A 25 -22.29 -6.97 12.56
N GLU A 26 -21.13 -7.41 13.07
CA GLU A 26 -20.88 -7.52 14.50
C GLU A 26 -20.86 -6.14 15.18
N LYS A 27 -20.15 -5.15 14.60
CA LYS A 27 -20.10 -3.79 15.17
C LYS A 27 -21.45 -3.10 15.21
N LEU A 28 -22.33 -3.36 14.24
CA LEU A 28 -23.66 -2.78 14.17
C LEU A 28 -24.75 -3.61 14.86
N PHE A 29 -24.40 -4.80 15.37
CA PHE A 29 -25.35 -5.77 15.94
C PHE A 29 -26.56 -6.02 15.03
N SER A 30 -26.37 -6.01 13.71
CA SER A 30 -27.44 -6.15 12.71
C SER A 30 -27.04 -7.08 11.58
N GLN A 31 -27.95 -8.00 11.23
CA GLN A 31 -27.79 -8.88 10.07
C GLN A 31 -28.25 -8.22 8.77
N ASN A 32 -29.21 -7.30 8.86
CA ASN A 32 -29.75 -6.55 7.73
C ASN A 32 -29.01 -5.21 7.63
N ILE A 33 -27.97 -5.20 6.79
CA ILE A 33 -27.14 -4.03 6.57
C ILE A 33 -27.43 -3.42 5.21
N THR A 34 -27.48 -2.09 5.18
CA THR A 34 -27.63 -1.31 3.95
C THR A 34 -26.32 -0.60 3.62
N PRO A 35 -26.10 -0.19 2.36
CA PRO A 35 -24.90 0.57 1.98
C PRO A 35 -24.74 1.83 2.83
N LEU A 36 -25.83 2.57 3.10
CA LEU A 36 -25.80 3.78 3.94
C LEU A 36 -25.26 3.52 5.35
N MET A 37 -25.65 2.42 5.98
CA MET A 37 -25.15 2.04 7.30
C MET A 37 -23.64 1.76 7.27
N ILE A 38 -23.16 1.10 6.21
CA ILE A 38 -21.74 0.85 5.99
C ILE A 38 -21.00 2.17 5.78
N GLU A 39 -21.53 3.08 4.96
CA GLU A 39 -20.91 4.39 4.73
C GLU A 39 -20.75 5.21 6.01
N GLU A 40 -21.78 5.23 6.86
CA GLU A 40 -21.72 5.91 8.15
C GLU A 40 -20.65 5.28 9.06
N LEU A 41 -20.55 3.96 9.07
CA LEU A 41 -19.57 3.27 9.88
C LEU A 41 -18.15 3.50 9.37
N LEU A 42 -17.91 3.43 8.05
CA LEU A 42 -16.62 3.73 7.42
C LEU A 42 -16.14 5.17 7.72
N LYS A 43 -17.07 6.12 7.89
CA LYS A 43 -16.75 7.50 8.30
C LYS A 43 -16.40 7.61 9.78
N LYS A 44 -17.07 6.82 10.64
CA LYS A 44 -16.86 6.81 12.09
C LYS A 44 -15.61 6.02 12.50
N ASP A 45 -15.30 4.96 11.77
CA ASP A 45 -14.20 4.03 12.05
C ASP A 45 -13.27 3.89 10.83
N PRO A 46 -12.21 4.72 10.75
CA PRO A 46 -11.26 4.67 9.64
C PRO A 46 -10.48 3.36 9.52
N SER A 47 -10.44 2.51 10.55
CA SER A 47 -9.69 1.25 10.49
C SER A 47 -10.30 0.29 9.45
N LEU A 48 -11.62 0.30 9.30
CA LEU A 48 -12.34 -0.50 8.31
C LEU A 48 -11.96 -0.10 6.88
N LEU A 49 -11.68 1.18 6.65
CA LEU A 49 -11.21 1.65 5.35
C LEU A 49 -9.76 1.24 5.09
N CYS A 50 -8.91 1.20 6.13
CA CYS A 50 -7.57 0.64 6.03
C CYS A 50 -7.61 -0.86 5.69
N GLU A 51 -8.51 -1.62 6.29
CA GLU A 51 -8.67 -3.04 5.97
C GLU A 51 -9.19 -3.26 4.54
N TYR A 52 -10.19 -2.48 4.10
CA TYR A 52 -10.62 -2.49 2.70
C TYR A 52 -9.45 -2.27 1.72
N LYS A 53 -8.57 -1.29 2.02
CA LYS A 53 -7.37 -1.04 1.22
C LYS A 53 -6.37 -2.19 1.28
N GLU A 54 -6.23 -2.83 2.44
CA GLU A 54 -5.35 -3.97 2.62
C GLU A 54 -5.81 -5.19 1.81
N ILE A 55 -7.13 -5.49 1.84
CA ILE A 55 -7.74 -6.54 1.03
C ILE A 55 -7.46 -6.28 -0.46
N ASN A 56 -7.66 -5.04 -0.91
CA ASN A 56 -7.35 -4.65 -2.29
C ASN A 56 -5.87 -4.87 -2.63
N ARG A 57 -4.97 -4.43 -1.75
CA ARG A 57 -3.53 -4.58 -1.93
C ARG A 57 -3.14 -6.06 -2.08
N GLN A 58 -3.69 -6.93 -1.24
CA GLN A 58 -3.43 -8.37 -1.29
C GLN A 58 -4.05 -9.04 -2.53
N SER A 59 -5.11 -8.45 -3.07
CA SER A 59 -5.82 -8.94 -4.27
C SER A 59 -5.35 -8.29 -5.57
N GLU A 60 -4.25 -7.52 -5.53
CA GLU A 60 -3.71 -6.76 -6.66
C GLU A 60 -4.71 -5.77 -7.29
N LEU A 61 -5.68 -5.31 -6.49
CA LEU A 61 -6.65 -4.28 -6.86
C LEU A 61 -6.17 -2.92 -6.36
N SER A 62 -6.37 -1.88 -7.17
CA SER A 62 -6.09 -0.52 -6.72
C SER A 62 -7.26 0.03 -5.90
N SER A 63 -6.95 0.61 -4.75
CA SER A 63 -7.89 1.37 -3.92
C SER A 63 -8.09 2.80 -4.41
N ILE A 64 -7.30 3.27 -5.39
CA ILE A 64 -7.49 4.57 -6.03
C ILE A 64 -8.62 4.47 -7.05
N GLN A 65 -9.77 5.03 -6.69
CA GLN A 65 -11.01 4.95 -7.48
C GLN A 65 -11.22 6.15 -8.43
N VAL A 66 -10.13 6.86 -8.74
CA VAL A 66 -10.13 7.99 -9.69
C VAL A 66 -9.94 7.45 -11.11
N LYS A 67 -10.85 7.84 -12.00
CA LYS A 67 -10.79 7.57 -13.44
C LYS A 67 -9.76 8.46 -14.12
N GLU A 68 -9.27 7.99 -15.25
CA GLU A 68 -8.50 8.82 -16.17
C GLU A 68 -9.42 9.88 -16.80
N LEU A 69 -9.02 11.15 -16.68
CA LEU A 69 -9.74 12.28 -17.27
C LEU A 69 -9.38 12.39 -18.74
N LEU A 70 -10.39 12.31 -19.61
CA LEU A 70 -10.19 12.48 -21.05
C LEU A 70 -10.04 13.96 -21.40
N VAL A 71 -8.98 14.29 -22.14
CA VAL A 71 -8.76 15.63 -22.70
C VAL A 71 -9.66 15.79 -23.93
N LYS A 72 -10.67 16.65 -23.82
CA LYS A 72 -11.63 16.94 -24.90
C LYS A 72 -11.08 18.05 -25.79
N LYS A 73 -11.51 18.10 -27.04
CA LYS A 73 -11.14 19.20 -27.97
C LYS A 73 -11.67 20.58 -27.52
N SER A 74 -12.73 20.58 -26.69
CA SER A 74 -13.32 21.78 -26.10
C SER A 74 -12.56 22.30 -24.88
N ASP A 75 -11.61 21.53 -24.33
CA ASP A 75 -10.87 21.94 -23.14
C ASP A 75 -9.90 23.07 -23.49
N THR A 76 -9.80 24.08 -22.63
CA THR A 76 -8.75 25.10 -22.74
C THR A 76 -7.39 24.46 -22.51
N SER A 77 -6.31 25.13 -22.94
CA SER A 77 -4.94 24.63 -22.72
C SER A 77 -4.66 24.35 -21.24
N GLU A 78 -5.17 25.19 -20.33
CA GLU A 78 -5.02 25.03 -18.88
C GLU A 78 -5.77 23.81 -18.35
N ILE A 79 -7.02 23.60 -18.77
CA ILE A 79 -7.82 22.43 -18.38
C ILE A 79 -7.17 21.14 -18.90
N ALA A 80 -6.75 21.14 -20.17
CA ALA A 80 -6.09 20.01 -20.80
C ALA A 80 -4.79 19.64 -20.06
N GLN A 81 -3.99 20.64 -19.67
CA GLN A 81 -2.77 20.42 -18.90
C GLN A 81 -3.08 19.87 -17.50
N ARG A 82 -4.05 20.44 -16.79
CA ARG A 82 -4.47 19.96 -15.47
C ARG A 82 -4.91 18.49 -15.53
N LYS A 83 -5.76 18.12 -16.50
CA LYS A 83 -6.22 16.73 -16.68
C LYS A 83 -5.06 15.76 -16.91
N ARG A 84 -4.08 16.13 -17.76
CA ARG A 84 -2.88 15.31 -17.99
C ARG A 84 -2.05 15.13 -16.72
N GLU A 85 -1.80 16.22 -15.99
CA GLU A 85 -1.00 16.15 -14.76
C GLU A 85 -1.73 15.36 -13.66
N ILE A 86 -3.07 15.46 -13.56
CA ILE A 86 -3.86 14.59 -12.68
C ILE A 86 -3.67 13.11 -13.10
N ASN A 87 -3.83 12.79 -14.38
CA ASN A 87 -3.69 11.41 -14.87
C ASN A 87 -2.29 10.83 -14.60
N GLU A 88 -1.24 11.60 -14.89
CA GLU A 88 0.15 11.20 -14.60
C GLU A 88 0.35 10.94 -13.11
N ASN A 89 -0.13 11.84 -12.25
CA ASN A 89 -0.01 11.65 -10.82
C ASN A 89 -0.81 10.43 -10.33
N ILE A 90 -2.00 10.17 -10.87
CA ILE A 90 -2.79 8.98 -10.54
C ILE A 90 -2.02 7.70 -10.91
N GLN A 91 -1.33 7.67 -12.05
CA GLN A 91 -0.48 6.54 -12.41
C GLN A 91 0.70 6.36 -11.44
N VAL A 92 1.35 7.46 -11.05
CA VAL A 92 2.40 7.43 -10.02
C VAL A 92 1.86 6.88 -8.70
N LEU A 93 0.67 7.30 -8.28
CA LEU A 93 0.05 6.85 -7.04
C LEU A 93 -0.30 5.35 -7.09
N LYS A 94 -0.87 4.86 -8.20
CA LYS A 94 -1.14 3.42 -8.39
C LYS A 94 0.15 2.59 -8.32
N ASN A 95 1.22 3.06 -8.97
CA ASN A 95 2.52 2.39 -8.95
C ASN A 95 3.18 2.38 -7.56
N LEU A 96 2.81 3.33 -6.70
CA LEU A 96 3.37 3.49 -5.37
C LEU A 96 2.39 3.11 -4.24
N GLU A 97 1.26 2.50 -4.56
CA GLU A 97 0.19 2.21 -3.60
C GLU A 97 0.65 1.25 -2.48
N ASN A 98 1.56 0.31 -2.81
CA ASN A 98 2.21 -0.56 -1.84
C ASN A 98 3.04 0.18 -0.78
N PHE A 99 3.37 1.45 -1.02
CA PHE A 99 4.11 2.34 -0.12
C PHE A 99 3.20 3.36 0.58
N GLU A 100 1.87 3.20 0.53
CA GLU A 100 0.95 4.06 1.29
C GLU A 100 1.15 3.90 2.81
N GLY A 101 1.44 2.69 3.29
CA GLY A 101 1.71 2.43 4.71
C GLY A 101 3.09 2.92 5.17
N ASP A 102 3.27 3.16 6.47
CA ASP A 102 4.59 3.48 7.05
C ASP A 102 5.50 2.23 7.01
N SER A 103 6.79 2.44 6.70
CA SER A 103 7.80 1.37 6.71
C SER A 103 7.94 0.69 8.07
N LYS A 104 7.59 1.39 9.17
CA LYS A 104 7.56 0.82 10.53
C LYS A 104 6.54 -0.31 10.68
N ASN A 105 5.45 -0.25 9.93
CA ASN A 105 4.40 -1.26 9.93
C ASN A 105 4.66 -2.37 8.90
N SER A 106 5.79 -2.29 8.18
CA SER A 106 6.17 -3.30 7.20
C SER A 106 6.93 -4.45 7.85
N ALA A 107 6.72 -5.66 7.35
CA ALA A 107 7.38 -6.88 7.84
C ALA A 107 8.87 -7.01 7.44
N TYR A 108 9.52 -5.95 6.95
CA TYR A 108 10.92 -5.99 6.51
C TYR A 108 11.91 -6.50 7.57
N PRO A 109 11.85 -6.07 8.85
CA PRO A 109 12.77 -6.59 9.86
C PRO A 109 12.62 -8.10 10.03
N ILE A 110 11.39 -8.60 10.03
CA ILE A 110 11.07 -10.02 10.20
C ILE A 110 11.56 -10.81 9.00
N TRP A 111 11.22 -10.39 7.79
CA TRP A 111 11.62 -11.07 6.55
C TRP A 111 13.13 -11.12 6.38
N ILE A 112 13.80 -9.97 6.53
CA ILE A 112 15.25 -9.86 6.32
C ILE A 112 16.01 -10.58 7.44
N GLY A 113 15.54 -10.45 8.69
CA GLY A 113 16.08 -11.20 9.82
C GLY A 113 15.94 -12.71 9.62
N SER A 114 14.78 -13.18 9.15
CA SER A 114 14.53 -14.61 8.89
C SER A 114 15.47 -15.16 7.82
N ILE A 115 15.68 -14.42 6.72
CA ILE A 115 16.64 -14.79 5.68
C ILE A 115 18.05 -14.85 6.25
N GLY A 116 18.47 -13.84 7.02
CA GLY A 116 19.80 -13.80 7.64
C GLY A 116 20.05 -14.97 8.58
N VAL A 117 19.11 -15.25 9.49
CA VAL A 117 19.18 -16.38 10.43
C VAL A 117 19.21 -17.72 9.68
N MET A 118 18.37 -17.88 8.64
CA MET A 118 18.35 -19.09 7.83
C MET A 118 19.70 -19.35 7.14
N ILE A 119 20.31 -18.32 6.54
CA ILE A 119 21.62 -18.44 5.89
C ILE A 119 22.70 -18.84 6.90
N ILE A 120 22.71 -18.21 8.08
CA ILE A 120 23.66 -18.55 9.17
C ILE A 120 23.44 -19.99 9.61
N PHE A 121 22.19 -20.42 9.81
CA PHE A 121 21.86 -21.77 10.21
C PHE A 121 22.33 -22.80 9.17
N MET A 122 22.06 -22.56 7.89
CA MET A 122 22.53 -23.43 6.80
C MET A 122 24.06 -23.50 6.74
N ALA A 123 24.73 -22.35 6.79
CA ALA A 123 26.19 -22.28 6.77
C ALA A 123 26.80 -23.00 7.99
N HIS A 124 26.23 -22.80 9.19
CA HIS A 124 26.63 -23.50 10.40
C HIS A 124 26.56 -25.02 10.23
N ASN A 125 25.42 -25.54 9.77
CA ASN A 125 25.24 -26.98 9.60
C ASN A 125 26.18 -27.57 8.55
N ILE A 126 26.39 -26.88 7.43
CA ILE A 126 27.32 -27.34 6.39
C ILE A 126 28.75 -27.43 6.95
N ILE A 127 29.20 -26.40 7.66
CA ILE A 127 30.55 -26.39 8.23
C ILE A 127 30.68 -27.45 9.31
N ALA A 128 29.69 -27.61 10.18
CA ALA A 128 29.74 -28.59 11.27
C ALA A 128 29.72 -30.04 10.78
N LEU A 129 28.97 -30.33 9.71
CA LEU A 129 28.81 -31.69 9.19
C LEU A 129 29.90 -32.10 8.18
N PHE A 130 30.44 -31.15 7.43
CA PHE A 130 31.31 -31.45 6.28
C PHE A 130 32.69 -30.80 6.36
N SER A 131 33.06 -30.20 7.49
CA SER A 131 34.34 -29.51 7.64
C SER A 131 34.93 -29.57 9.04
N GLU A 132 36.25 -29.46 9.14
CA GLU A 132 37.02 -29.26 10.38
C GLU A 132 37.25 -27.77 10.68
N LEU A 133 36.55 -26.87 9.99
CA LEU A 133 36.76 -25.42 10.13
C LEU A 133 36.45 -24.91 11.55
N TYR A 134 35.53 -25.53 12.28
CA TYR A 134 35.27 -25.18 13.68
C TYR A 134 36.43 -25.55 14.61
N THR A 135 37.16 -26.62 14.34
CA THR A 135 38.27 -27.06 15.20
C THR A 135 39.58 -26.38 14.84
N THR A 136 39.75 -26.02 13.57
CA THR A 136 41.01 -25.44 13.06
C THR A 136 40.99 -23.92 12.94
N HIS A 137 39.83 -23.32 12.64
CA HIS A 137 39.70 -21.90 12.28
C HIS A 137 38.40 -21.28 12.83
N GLU A 138 38.04 -21.61 14.07
CA GLU A 138 36.82 -21.16 14.75
C GLU A 138 36.54 -19.65 14.59
N ASN A 139 37.56 -18.83 14.83
CA ASN A 139 37.45 -17.37 14.75
C ASN A 139 37.05 -16.88 13.35
N ILE A 140 37.50 -17.56 12.29
CA ILE A 140 37.17 -17.20 10.90
C ILE A 140 35.70 -17.53 10.61
N VAL A 141 35.20 -18.65 11.15
CA VAL A 141 33.80 -19.05 10.99
C VAL A 141 32.86 -18.04 11.66
N TYR A 142 33.15 -17.63 12.89
CA TYR A 142 32.35 -16.61 13.57
C TYR A 142 32.48 -15.23 12.94
N LEU A 143 33.67 -14.86 12.44
CA LEU A 143 33.83 -13.63 11.66
C LEU A 143 32.94 -13.64 10.42
N PHE A 144 32.88 -14.77 9.71
CA PHE A 144 32.01 -14.94 8.55
C PHE A 144 30.52 -14.77 8.90
N PHE A 145 30.05 -15.33 10.03
CA PHE A 145 28.69 -15.09 10.50
C PHE A 145 28.45 -13.62 10.86
N GLY A 146 29.43 -12.95 11.47
CA GLY A 146 29.38 -11.52 11.73
C GLY A 146 29.23 -10.70 10.44
N VAL A 147 29.94 -11.09 9.37
CA VAL A 147 29.79 -10.47 8.03
C VAL A 147 28.39 -10.69 7.48
N ILE A 148 27.81 -11.90 7.59
CA ILE A 148 26.43 -12.17 7.14
C ILE A 148 25.43 -11.27 7.88
N LEU A 149 25.55 -11.15 9.20
CA LEU A 149 24.68 -10.28 10.00
C LEU A 149 24.82 -8.81 9.57
N LEU A 150 26.05 -8.35 9.36
CA LEU A 150 26.34 -6.99 8.92
C LEU A 150 25.73 -6.71 7.53
N LEU A 151 25.88 -7.63 6.57
CA LEU A 151 25.26 -7.51 5.25
C LEU A 151 23.74 -7.53 5.32
N THR A 152 23.16 -8.39 6.17
CA THR A 152 21.71 -8.47 6.43
C THR A 152 21.18 -7.14 6.97
N TYR A 153 21.90 -6.55 7.93
CA TYR A 153 21.55 -5.25 8.52
C TYR A 153 21.63 -4.11 7.49
N PHE A 154 22.68 -4.07 6.66
CA PHE A 154 22.76 -3.09 5.58
C PHE A 154 21.65 -3.26 4.54
N GLY A 155 21.30 -4.51 4.21
CA GLY A 155 20.15 -4.82 3.34
C GLY A 155 18.85 -4.27 3.92
N TYR A 156 18.62 -4.46 5.22
CA TYR A 156 17.47 -3.89 5.93
C TYR A 156 17.41 -2.36 5.85
N ILE A 157 18.52 -1.67 6.18
CA ILE A 157 18.56 -0.20 6.11
C ILE A 157 18.24 0.29 4.70
N LYS A 158 18.83 -0.35 3.67
CA LYS A 158 18.62 0.05 2.28
C LYS A 158 17.16 -0.10 1.85
N ILE A 159 16.53 -1.24 2.17
CA ILE A 159 15.12 -1.49 1.83
C ILE A 159 14.20 -0.52 2.58
N LYS A 160 14.43 -0.32 3.88
CA LYS A 160 13.67 0.63 4.69
C LYS A 160 13.78 2.05 4.14
N SER A 161 14.99 2.51 3.84
CA SER A 161 15.22 3.84 3.28
C SER A 161 14.53 4.02 1.92
N ASN A 162 14.56 3.01 1.06
CA ASN A 162 13.85 3.05 -0.22
C ASN A 162 12.33 3.13 -0.03
N HIS A 163 11.78 2.38 0.93
CA HIS A 163 10.38 2.49 1.29
C HIS A 163 10.04 3.90 1.79
N ASP A 164 10.83 4.45 2.72
CA ASP A 164 10.62 5.78 3.28
C ASP A 164 10.61 6.87 2.18
N ILE A 165 11.51 6.77 1.20
CA ILE A 165 11.53 7.69 0.05
C ILE A 165 10.26 7.55 -0.79
N LYS A 166 9.88 6.32 -1.15
CA LYS A 166 8.68 6.07 -1.96
C LYS A 166 7.39 6.48 -1.25
N HIS A 167 7.29 6.24 0.05
CA HIS A 167 6.18 6.68 0.89
C HIS A 167 6.04 8.20 0.92
N ARG A 168 7.16 8.94 1.01
CA ARG A 168 7.16 10.40 0.91
C ARG A 168 6.68 10.89 -0.45
N ILE A 169 7.15 10.27 -1.54
CA ILE A 169 6.71 10.60 -2.89
C ILE A 169 5.20 10.34 -3.03
N PHE A 170 4.72 9.17 -2.60
CA PHE A 170 3.31 8.83 -2.61
C PHE A 170 2.48 9.87 -1.85
N THR A 171 2.87 10.20 -0.62
CA THR A 171 2.12 11.14 0.24
C THR A 171 2.07 12.54 -0.38
N ALA A 172 3.22 13.04 -0.86
CA ALA A 172 3.30 14.36 -1.48
C ALA A 172 2.46 14.44 -2.77
N THR A 173 2.57 13.43 -3.63
CA THR A 173 1.76 13.32 -4.85
C THR A 173 0.28 13.21 -4.49
N HIS A 174 -0.10 12.41 -3.49
CA HIS A 174 -1.50 12.22 -3.11
C HIS A 174 -2.13 13.53 -2.63
N VAL A 175 -1.44 14.29 -1.77
CA VAL A 175 -1.91 15.61 -1.30
C VAL A 175 -2.01 16.59 -2.46
N LYS A 176 -0.98 16.68 -3.31
CA LYS A 176 -0.98 17.56 -4.49
C LYS A 176 -2.14 17.25 -5.42
N THR A 177 -2.32 15.98 -5.80
CA THR A 177 -3.34 15.58 -6.76
C THR A 177 -4.74 15.71 -6.17
N LYS A 178 -4.93 15.41 -4.87
CA LYS A 178 -6.21 15.65 -4.20
C LYS A 178 -6.61 17.12 -4.31
N LYS A 179 -5.68 18.04 -4.03
CA LYS A 179 -5.92 19.48 -4.17
C LYS A 179 -6.22 19.89 -5.62
N MET A 180 -5.48 19.35 -6.59
CA MET A 180 -5.73 19.63 -8.01
C MET A 180 -7.13 19.19 -8.48
N ILE A 181 -7.61 18.08 -7.93
CA ILE A 181 -8.96 17.56 -8.20
C ILE A 181 -10.02 18.46 -7.57
N GLU A 182 -9.84 18.83 -6.30
CA GLU A 182 -10.74 19.76 -5.59
C GLU A 182 -10.83 21.10 -6.34
N ASP A 183 -9.69 21.70 -6.67
CA ASP A 183 -9.61 22.94 -7.45
C ASP A 183 -10.28 22.81 -8.83
N GLY A 184 -10.14 21.67 -9.50
CA GLY A 184 -10.74 21.42 -10.82
C GLY A 184 -12.26 21.24 -10.76
N LEU A 185 -12.77 20.60 -9.70
CA LEU A 185 -14.20 20.47 -9.45
C LEU A 185 -14.84 21.82 -9.11
N GLU A 186 -14.19 22.63 -8.27
CA GLU A 186 -14.68 23.97 -7.91
C GLU A 186 -14.75 24.93 -9.11
N LYS A 187 -13.79 24.82 -10.03
CA LYS A 187 -13.75 25.63 -11.26
C LYS A 187 -14.65 25.11 -12.38
N GLY A 188 -15.18 23.89 -12.25
CA GLY A 188 -15.97 23.24 -13.30
C GLY A 188 -15.12 22.75 -14.48
N ASP A 189 -13.82 22.48 -14.28
CA ASP A 189 -12.92 21.95 -15.31
C ASP A 189 -13.33 20.52 -15.74
N PHE A 190 -14.00 19.78 -14.85
CA PHE A 190 -14.60 18.45 -15.03
C PHE A 190 -15.63 18.19 -13.93
N SER A 191 -16.51 17.21 -14.12
CA SER A 191 -17.55 16.86 -13.13
C SER A 191 -17.11 15.73 -12.18
N PHE A 192 -17.87 15.54 -11.09
CA PHE A 192 -17.63 14.45 -10.14
C PHE A 192 -17.76 13.07 -10.81
N GLU A 193 -18.73 12.91 -11.72
CA GLU A 193 -19.00 11.67 -12.46
C GLU A 193 -17.91 11.36 -13.50
N GLU A 194 -17.26 12.41 -14.02
CA GLU A 194 -16.14 12.28 -14.95
C GLU A 194 -14.90 11.70 -14.24
N ILE A 195 -14.69 12.05 -12.97
CA ILE A 195 -13.48 11.66 -12.22
C ILE A 195 -13.66 10.47 -11.27
N TYR A 196 -14.84 10.28 -10.68
CA TYR A 196 -15.09 9.16 -9.79
C TYR A 196 -15.91 8.07 -10.49
N ILE A 197 -15.60 6.81 -10.15
CA ILE A 197 -16.41 5.67 -10.55
C ILE A 197 -17.67 5.69 -9.68
N ALA A 198 -18.84 5.74 -10.34
CA ALA A 198 -20.13 5.42 -9.73
C ALA A 198 -20.16 3.93 -9.40
#